data_AF-A0A919JRK6-F1
#
_entry.id   AF-A0A919JRK6-F1
#
_cell.length_a   1.000
_cell.length_b   1.000
_cell.length_c   1.000
_cell.angle_alpha   90.00
_cell.angle_beta   90.00
_cell.angle_gamma   90.00
#
_symmetry.space_group_name_H-M   'P 1'
#
loop_
_entity.id
_entity.type
_entity.pdbx_description
1 polymer ?
#
loop_
_entity_poly.entity_id
_entity_poly.type
_entity_poly.pdbx_seq_one_letter_code
_entity_poly.pdbx_strand_id
1 'polypeptide(L)'
;MDWLHPLMGTTTVDGRAPQAYMVALQHVVVTLDGDPAWRRWWDAAGVAECELGIVAEGPLDHLRPSADICKVSGKLRAHFTCAAPEAGGGRPAELFPLAVHEVTGMFEVIREAMGLGALPPVPPLPELPDHARDLDVTCKPVPPESNAADPQGYLTLTQIKEFFGEDS
;
A
#
# COMPACT_ATOMS: atom_id res chain seq x y z
N MET A 1 -5.32 16.02 -12.52
CA MET A 1 -6.16 14.95 -11.94
C MET A 1 -5.21 13.83 -11.60
N ASP A 2 -5.12 13.52 -10.32
CA ASP A 2 -4.24 12.49 -9.78
C ASP A 2 -4.74 11.14 -10.28
N TRP A 3 -3.83 10.27 -10.72
CA TRP A 3 -4.22 8.94 -11.23
C TRP A 3 -4.07 7.87 -10.16
N LEU A 4 -3.31 8.16 -9.11
CA LEU A 4 -2.99 7.25 -8.05
C LEU A 4 -3.56 7.76 -6.73
N HIS A 5 -4.44 6.98 -6.14
CA HIS A 5 -5.12 7.29 -4.89
C HIS A 5 -4.62 6.35 -3.79
N PRO A 6 -3.61 6.75 -3.00
CA PRO A 6 -3.12 5.92 -1.89
C PRO A 6 -4.14 5.84 -0.75
N LEU A 7 -4.41 4.63 -0.28
CA LEU A 7 -5.13 4.37 0.96
C LEU A 7 -4.19 3.62 1.91
N MET A 8 -3.97 4.16 3.10
CA MET A 8 -2.94 3.69 4.04
C MET A 8 -3.60 3.15 5.32
N GLY A 9 -3.21 1.93 5.70
CA GLY A 9 -3.76 1.24 6.87
C GLY A 9 -2.73 0.46 7.67
N THR A 10 -3.01 0.19 8.94
CA THR A 10 -2.17 -0.67 9.80
C THR A 10 -3.00 -1.53 10.75
N THR A 11 -2.60 -2.78 11.01
CA THR A 11 -3.35 -3.74 11.84
C THR A 11 -2.82 -3.92 13.27
N THR A 12 -1.77 -3.22 13.67
CA THR A 12 -1.01 -3.51 14.91
C THR A 12 -1.89 -3.53 16.17
N VAL A 13 -1.92 -4.69 16.86
CA VAL A 13 -2.70 -4.96 18.09
C VAL A 13 -2.24 -4.11 19.28
N ASP A 14 -0.98 -3.69 19.32
CA ASP A 14 -0.37 -2.92 20.41
C ASP A 14 -0.46 -1.39 20.22
N GLY A 15 -1.12 -0.93 19.15
CA GLY A 15 -1.32 0.49 18.85
C GLY A 15 -0.04 1.23 18.44
N ARG A 16 1.09 0.54 18.28
CA ARG A 16 2.32 1.09 17.71
C ARG A 16 2.32 0.84 16.21
N ALA A 17 1.39 1.50 15.52
CA ALA A 17 1.41 1.55 14.07
C ALA A 17 2.82 1.94 13.60
N PRO A 18 3.40 1.28 12.58
CA PRO A 18 4.73 1.60 12.07
C PRO A 18 4.67 2.91 11.26
N GLN A 19 4.35 4.03 11.93
CA GLN A 19 4.04 5.31 11.33
C GLN A 19 5.16 5.79 10.41
N ALA A 20 6.42 5.63 10.81
CA ALA A 20 7.56 5.98 9.98
C ALA A 20 7.63 5.18 8.67
N TYR A 21 7.24 3.90 8.71
CA TYR A 21 7.18 3.04 7.53
C TYR A 21 6.02 3.44 6.60
N MET A 22 4.84 3.73 7.16
CA MET A 22 3.69 4.21 6.39
C MET A 22 3.98 5.56 5.73
N VAL A 23 4.66 6.48 6.44
CA VAL A 23 5.15 7.74 5.87
C VAL A 23 6.11 7.47 4.70
N ALA A 24 7.05 6.53 4.86
CA ALA A 24 7.98 6.17 3.80
C ALA A 24 7.25 5.63 2.56
N LEU A 25 6.32 4.70 2.74
CA LEU A 25 5.49 4.13 1.65
C LEU A 25 4.69 5.21 0.93
N GLN A 26 3.97 6.05 1.67
CA GLN A 26 3.17 7.12 1.08
C GLN A 26 4.04 8.12 0.32
N HIS A 27 5.22 8.46 0.85
CA HIS A 27 6.11 9.40 0.18
C HIS A 27 6.59 8.88 -1.17
N VAL A 28 6.90 7.58 -1.25
CA VAL A 28 7.20 6.94 -2.53
C VAL A 28 5.98 7.01 -3.45
N VAL A 29 4.80 6.61 -2.98
CA VAL A 29 3.57 6.61 -3.79
C VAL A 29 3.23 8.00 -4.34
N VAL A 30 3.27 9.04 -3.51
CA VAL A 30 3.04 10.44 -3.93
C VAL A 30 4.09 10.90 -4.93
N THR A 31 5.34 10.47 -4.74
CA THR A 31 6.43 10.77 -5.68
C THR A 31 6.20 10.11 -7.05
N LEU A 32 5.65 8.89 -7.09
CA LEU A 32 5.28 8.21 -8.33
C LEU A 32 4.05 8.85 -8.99
N ASP A 33 3.04 9.26 -8.22
CA ASP A 33 1.84 9.93 -8.73
C ASP A 33 2.21 11.23 -9.49
N GLY A 34 3.17 11.99 -8.94
CA GLY A 34 3.68 13.23 -9.54
C GLY A 34 4.65 13.05 -10.71
N ASP A 35 5.09 11.83 -11.05
CA ASP A 35 6.09 11.61 -12.09
C ASP A 35 5.47 11.42 -13.50
N PRO A 36 5.89 12.19 -14.52
CA PRO A 36 5.33 12.08 -15.87
C PRO A 36 5.64 10.77 -16.61
N ALA A 37 6.72 10.05 -16.27
CA ALA A 37 7.00 8.76 -16.88
C ALA A 37 6.06 7.68 -16.33
N TRP A 38 5.84 7.70 -15.02
CA TRP A 38 4.84 6.86 -14.34
C TRP A 38 3.43 7.13 -14.83
N ARG A 39 3.05 8.41 -14.98
CA ARG A 39 1.75 8.77 -15.56
C ARG A 39 1.56 8.21 -16.96
N ARG A 40 2.54 8.39 -17.86
CA ARG A 40 2.46 7.88 -19.24
C ARG A 40 2.41 6.36 -19.31
N TRP A 41 3.14 5.69 -18.42
CA TRP A 41 3.07 4.23 -18.30
C TRP A 41 1.67 3.79 -17.87
N TRP A 42 1.06 4.48 -16.90
CA TRP A 42 -0.30 4.18 -16.46
C TRP A 42 -1.35 4.48 -17.54
N ASP A 43 -1.21 5.55 -18.30
CA ASP A 43 -2.14 5.88 -19.39
C ASP A 43 -2.24 4.74 -20.42
N ALA A 44 -1.17 3.96 -20.61
CA ALA A 44 -1.18 2.77 -21.49
C ALA A 44 -2.05 1.62 -20.96
N ALA A 45 -2.43 1.63 -19.67
CA ALA A 45 -3.34 0.67 -19.08
C ALA A 45 -4.80 0.87 -19.50
N GLY A 46 -5.14 2.04 -20.06
CA GLY A 46 -6.51 2.36 -20.46
C GLY A 46 -7.49 2.47 -19.29
N VAL A 47 -6.98 2.66 -18.07
CA VAL A 47 -7.75 2.85 -16.83
C VAL A 47 -7.46 4.25 -16.31
N ALA A 48 -8.50 4.99 -15.95
CA ALA A 48 -8.33 6.40 -15.57
C ALA A 48 -7.62 6.57 -14.22
N GLU A 49 -7.92 5.68 -13.27
CA GLU A 49 -7.52 5.81 -11.87
C GLU A 49 -7.10 4.46 -11.29
N CYS A 50 -6.12 4.50 -10.39
CA CYS A 50 -5.62 3.41 -9.57
C CYS A 50 -5.79 3.78 -8.11
N GLU A 51 -6.64 3.04 -7.39
CA GLU A 51 -6.73 3.08 -5.94
C GLU A 51 -5.76 2.04 -5.38
N LEU A 52 -4.71 2.50 -4.71
CA LEU A 52 -3.64 1.66 -4.17
C LEU A 52 -3.78 1.60 -2.64
N GLY A 53 -4.37 0.52 -2.15
CA GLY A 53 -4.49 0.26 -0.72
C GLY A 53 -3.28 -0.49 -0.20
N ILE A 54 -2.66 0.01 0.87
CA ILE A 54 -1.53 -0.65 1.53
C ILE A 54 -1.84 -0.80 3.01
N VAL A 55 -1.88 -2.04 3.48
CA VAL A 55 -2.02 -2.38 4.90
C VAL A 55 -0.69 -2.91 5.42
N ALA A 56 -0.07 -2.19 6.36
CA ALA A 56 1.12 -2.70 7.05
C ALA A 56 0.72 -3.47 8.31
N GLU A 57 1.20 -4.70 8.39
CA GLU A 57 0.81 -5.65 9.44
C GLU A 57 1.92 -5.81 10.48
N GLY A 58 1.54 -5.99 11.75
CA GLY A 58 2.52 -6.08 12.83
C GLY A 58 3.38 -7.34 12.72
N PRO A 59 4.58 -7.37 13.33
CA PRO A 59 5.44 -8.56 13.34
C PRO A 59 4.80 -9.78 14.00
N LEU A 60 3.85 -9.55 14.92
CA LEU A 60 3.04 -10.59 15.59
C LEU A 60 1.85 -11.06 14.73
N ASP A 61 1.58 -10.33 13.64
CA ASP A 61 0.65 -10.60 12.54
C ASP A 61 0.75 -12.06 12.04
N HIS A 62 1.97 -12.59 11.90
CA HIS A 62 2.32 -13.87 11.23
C HIS A 62 1.77 -14.05 9.79
N LEU A 63 1.19 -13.02 9.20
CA LEU A 63 0.59 -13.04 7.87
C LEU A 63 1.70 -12.92 6.80
N ARG A 64 1.56 -13.57 5.63
CA ARG A 64 2.46 -13.27 4.48
C ARG A 64 1.86 -12.16 3.61
N PRO A 65 2.67 -11.51 2.77
CA PRO A 65 2.16 -10.52 1.83
C PRO A 65 1.07 -11.10 0.93
N SER A 66 -0.01 -10.36 0.77
CA SER A 66 -1.13 -10.70 -0.11
C SER A 66 -1.45 -9.53 -1.05
N ALA A 67 -2.07 -9.85 -2.18
CA ALA A 67 -2.44 -8.88 -3.20
C ALA A 67 -3.82 -9.20 -3.75
N ASP A 68 -4.69 -8.19 -3.72
CA ASP A 68 -6.06 -8.25 -4.21
C ASP A 68 -6.25 -7.17 -5.27
N ILE A 69 -6.48 -7.58 -6.51
CA ILE A 69 -6.57 -6.66 -7.65
C ILE A 69 -7.89 -6.87 -8.37
N CYS A 70 -8.68 -5.80 -8.49
CA CYS A 70 -9.95 -5.82 -9.21
C CYS A 70 -10.16 -4.55 -10.04
N LYS A 71 -10.89 -4.69 -11.16
CA LYS A 71 -11.36 -3.55 -11.96
C LYS A 71 -12.82 -3.29 -11.64
N VAL A 72 -13.14 -2.11 -11.13
CA VAL A 72 -14.50 -1.72 -10.77
C VAL A 72 -14.77 -0.33 -11.32
N SER A 73 -15.88 -0.18 -12.05
CA SER A 73 -16.37 1.12 -12.56
C SER A 73 -15.33 1.96 -13.32
N GLY A 74 -14.46 1.32 -14.11
CA GLY A 74 -13.42 2.01 -14.89
C GLY A 74 -12.18 2.43 -14.10
N LYS A 75 -12.06 1.97 -12.86
CA LYS A 75 -10.90 2.18 -11.97
C LYS A 75 -10.26 0.83 -11.62
N LEU A 76 -8.96 0.83 -11.36
CA LEU A 76 -8.26 -0.31 -10.76
C LEU A 76 -8.27 -0.11 -9.24
N ARG A 77 -8.67 -1.12 -8.48
CA ARG A 77 -8.43 -1.21 -7.04
C ARG A 77 -7.43 -2.31 -6.81
N ALA A 78 -6.28 -1.96 -6.25
CA ALA A 78 -5.21 -2.88 -5.92
C ALA A 78 -4.88 -2.70 -4.44
N HIS A 79 -5.21 -3.70 -3.64
CA HIS A 79 -4.93 -3.69 -2.21
C HIS A 79 -3.86 -4.71 -1.88
N PHE A 80 -2.91 -4.31 -1.05
CA PHE A 80 -1.77 -5.11 -0.66
C PHE A 80 -1.66 -5.15 0.85
N THR A 81 -1.24 -6.30 1.36
CA THR A 81 -0.75 -6.44 2.72
C THR A 81 0.77 -6.61 2.69
N CYS A 82 1.47 -5.90 3.57
CA CYS A 82 2.91 -6.05 3.73
C CYS A 82 3.29 -6.13 5.22
N ALA A 83 4.35 -6.88 5.51
CA ALA A 83 4.86 -6.97 6.87
C ALA A 83 5.54 -5.65 7.26
N ALA A 84 5.17 -5.09 8.39
CA ALA A 84 5.88 -3.95 8.97
C ALA A 84 7.30 -4.38 9.39
N PRO A 85 8.32 -3.54 9.16
CA PRO A 85 9.67 -3.85 9.61
C PRO A 85 9.74 -3.98 11.13
N GLU A 86 10.44 -5.02 11.62
CA GLU A 86 10.56 -5.33 13.07
C GLU A 86 11.18 -4.18 13.89
N ALA A 87 11.99 -3.33 13.24
CA ALA A 87 12.61 -2.17 13.85
C ALA A 87 11.63 -0.99 13.92
N GLY A 88 10.73 -1.03 14.91
CA GLY A 88 9.90 0.11 15.30
C GLY A 88 10.75 1.22 15.92
N GLY A 89 11.30 2.11 15.09
CA GLY A 89 12.07 3.26 15.58
C GLY A 89 12.93 4.01 14.56
N GLY A 90 13.01 3.54 13.30
CA GLY A 90 13.76 4.24 12.26
C GLY A 90 13.07 5.52 11.79
N ARG A 91 13.85 6.51 11.37
CA ARG A 91 13.30 7.71 10.71
C ARG A 91 12.71 7.30 9.35
N PRO A 92 11.63 7.94 8.85
CA PRO A 92 11.06 7.61 7.54
C PRO A 92 12.10 7.52 6.40
N ALA A 93 13.09 8.42 6.40
CA ALA A 93 14.15 8.44 5.40
C ALA A 93 15.03 7.17 5.39
N GLU A 94 15.23 6.53 6.55
CA GLU A 94 15.99 5.27 6.66
C GLU A 94 15.21 4.09 6.05
N LEU A 95 13.88 4.22 5.95
CA LEU A 95 12.98 3.22 5.40
C LEU A 95 12.71 3.41 3.91
N PHE A 96 13.22 4.47 3.28
CA PHE A 96 13.03 4.72 1.85
C PHE A 96 13.49 3.60 0.93
N PRO A 97 14.69 2.99 1.10
CA PRO A 97 15.09 1.88 0.24
C PRO A 97 14.11 0.71 0.31
N LEU A 98 13.58 0.42 1.50
CA LEU A 98 12.57 -0.62 1.70
C LEU A 98 11.23 -0.20 1.08
N ALA A 99 10.75 1.01 1.35
CA ALA A 99 9.50 1.52 0.79
C ALA A 99 9.52 1.57 -0.75
N VAL A 100 10.65 1.94 -1.36
CA VAL A 100 10.84 1.89 -2.81
C VAL A 100 10.70 0.46 -3.31
N HIS A 101 11.40 -0.49 -2.67
CA HIS A 101 11.32 -1.89 -3.04
C HIS A 101 9.88 -2.43 -2.98
N GLU A 102 9.18 -2.16 -1.88
CA GLU A 102 7.79 -2.61 -1.66
C GLU A 102 6.82 -2.00 -2.67
N VAL A 103 6.82 -0.67 -2.83
CA VAL A 103 5.91 0.01 -3.77
C VAL A 103 6.20 -0.42 -5.21
N THR A 104 7.46 -0.52 -5.62
CA THR A 104 7.79 -1.03 -6.96
C THR A 104 7.35 -2.48 -7.15
N GLY A 105 7.51 -3.33 -6.14
CA GLY A 105 6.98 -4.70 -6.14
C GLY A 105 5.46 -4.75 -6.33
N MET A 106 4.70 -3.91 -5.63
CA MET A 106 3.25 -3.79 -5.80
C MET A 106 2.87 -3.39 -7.24
N PHE A 107 3.59 -2.42 -7.80
CA PHE A 107 3.39 -2.01 -9.19
C PHE A 107 3.82 -3.07 -10.22
N GLU A 108 4.81 -3.90 -9.91
CA GLU A 108 5.16 -5.07 -10.72
C GLU A 108 4.00 -6.08 -10.73
N VAL A 109 3.37 -6.35 -9.58
CA VAL A 109 2.18 -7.22 -9.53
C VAL A 109 1.03 -6.61 -10.36
N ILE A 110 0.79 -5.30 -10.25
CA ILE A 110 -0.20 -4.61 -11.09
C ILE A 110 0.16 -4.72 -12.57
N ARG A 111 1.44 -4.51 -12.93
CA ARG A 111 1.93 -4.61 -14.30
C ARG A 111 1.60 -5.98 -14.89
N GLU A 112 1.88 -7.05 -14.15
CA GLU A 112 1.60 -8.42 -14.58
C GLU A 112 0.11 -8.69 -14.71
N ALA A 113 -0.68 -8.31 -13.70
CA ALA A 113 -2.14 -8.49 -13.70
C ALA A 113 -2.82 -7.73 -14.85
N MET A 114 -2.26 -6.59 -15.25
CA MET A 114 -2.81 -5.70 -16.28
C MET A 114 -2.23 -5.95 -17.68
N GLY A 115 -1.15 -6.73 -17.79
CA GLY A 115 -0.44 -6.94 -19.06
C GLY A 115 0.29 -5.70 -19.57
N LEU A 116 0.84 -4.87 -18.67
CA LEU A 116 1.53 -3.63 -19.02
C LEU A 116 3.01 -3.85 -19.37
N GLY A 117 3.60 -2.86 -20.06
CA GLY A 117 5.04 -2.82 -20.31
C GLY A 117 5.85 -2.61 -19.03
N ALA A 118 7.19 -2.70 -19.14
CA ALA A 118 8.10 -2.54 -18.00
C ALA A 118 7.86 -1.23 -17.22
N LEU A 119 8.06 -1.28 -15.90
CA LEU A 119 7.93 -0.09 -15.06
C LEU A 119 8.96 0.98 -15.45
N PRO A 120 8.60 2.27 -15.39
CA PRO A 120 9.55 3.36 -15.46
C PRO A 120 10.52 3.32 -14.26
N PRO A 121 11.70 3.94 -14.37
CA PRO A 121 12.59 4.09 -13.22
C PRO A 121 11.91 4.91 -12.12
N VAL A 122 12.24 4.60 -10.86
CA VAL A 122 11.78 5.39 -9.71
C VAL A 122 12.48 6.76 -9.75
N PRO A 123 11.75 7.87 -9.76
CA PRO A 123 12.34 9.21 -9.72
C PRO A 123 13.04 9.46 -8.36
N PRO A 124 13.96 10.43 -8.29
CA PRO A 124 14.60 10.79 -7.03
C PRO A 124 13.56 11.18 -5.96
N LEU A 125 13.59 10.53 -4.80
CA LEU A 125 12.72 10.88 -3.69
C LEU A 125 13.16 12.22 -3.08
N PRO A 126 12.24 13.18 -2.88
CA PRO A 126 12.58 14.40 -2.15
C PRO A 126 12.91 14.09 -0.69
N GLU A 127 13.80 14.86 -0.09
CA GLU A 127 14.12 14.74 1.33
C GLU A 127 12.86 14.96 2.18
N LEU A 128 12.57 14.04 3.11
CA LEU A 128 11.50 14.22 4.08
C LEU A 128 12.01 15.08 5.24
N PRO A 129 11.27 16.12 5.67
CA PRO A 129 11.54 16.73 6.96
C PRO A 129 11.32 15.70 8.07
N ASP A 130 12.20 15.68 9.08
CA ASP A 130 12.15 14.74 10.23
C ASP A 130 10.79 14.73 10.99
N HIS A 131 9.90 15.70 10.72
CA HIS A 131 8.58 15.89 11.34
C HIS A 131 7.46 15.86 10.28
N ALA A 132 7.43 14.83 9.44
CA ALA A 132 6.31 14.61 8.53
C ALA A 132 4.99 14.64 9.33
N ARG A 133 4.04 15.47 8.89
CA ARG A 133 2.73 15.65 9.53
C ARG A 133 2.09 14.30 9.86
N ASP A 134 1.41 14.24 11.00
CA ASP A 134 0.57 13.11 11.37
C ASP A 134 -0.32 12.73 10.18
N LEU A 135 -0.11 11.52 9.68
CA LEU A 135 -0.88 10.96 8.59
C LEU A 135 -2.22 10.48 9.14
N ASP A 136 -3.28 10.68 8.34
CA ASP A 136 -4.56 9.99 8.53
C ASP A 136 -4.39 8.51 8.14
N VAL A 137 -3.65 7.77 8.96
CA VAL A 137 -3.56 6.31 8.88
C VAL A 137 -4.81 5.75 9.53
N THR A 138 -5.55 4.93 8.79
CA THR A 138 -6.66 4.20 9.41
C THR A 138 -6.07 3.08 10.26
N CYS A 139 -6.24 3.19 11.58
CA CYS A 139 -5.89 2.15 12.53
C CYS A 139 -7.15 1.38 12.90
N LYS A 140 -7.43 0.27 12.21
CA LYS A 140 -8.55 -0.62 12.55
C LYS A 140 -8.00 -1.91 13.14
N PRO A 141 -8.47 -2.34 14.32
CA PRO A 141 -8.11 -3.66 14.84
C PRO A 141 -8.66 -4.73 13.91
N VAL A 142 -7.88 -5.77 13.65
CA VAL A 142 -8.35 -6.94 12.91
C VAL A 142 -9.40 -7.65 13.78
N PRO A 143 -10.62 -7.90 13.27
CA PRO A 143 -11.64 -8.62 14.02
C PRO A 143 -11.14 -10.03 14.39
N PRO A 144 -11.35 -10.50 15.63
CA PRO A 144 -11.03 -11.88 16.00
C PRO A 144 -11.90 -12.85 15.18
N GLU A 145 -11.25 -13.84 14.57
CA GLU A 145 -11.86 -14.78 13.63
C GLU A 145 -13.08 -15.50 14.23
N SER A 146 -14.21 -15.47 13.52
CA SER A 146 -15.34 -16.36 13.84
C SER A 146 -15.00 -17.77 13.40
N ASN A 147 -14.98 -18.67 14.38
CA ASN A 147 -14.65 -20.10 14.40
C ASN A 147 -15.31 -20.99 13.30
N ALA A 148 -15.04 -20.73 12.02
CA ALA A 148 -15.33 -21.63 10.91
C ALA A 148 -14.04 -21.81 10.11
N ALA A 149 -13.52 -23.03 10.15
CA ALA A 149 -12.23 -23.42 9.58
C ALA A 149 -12.04 -22.93 8.13
N ASP A 150 -11.17 -21.94 7.96
CA ASP A 150 -10.35 -21.79 6.77
C ASP A 150 -8.92 -21.48 7.24
N PRO A 151 -7.91 -22.24 6.82
CA PRO A 151 -6.55 -22.04 7.29
C PRO A 151 -5.91 -20.96 6.42
N GLN A 152 -5.59 -19.82 7.03
CA GLN A 152 -4.28 -19.13 6.96
C GLN A 152 -4.50 -17.63 7.20
N GLY A 153 -3.81 -17.12 8.22
CA GLY A 153 -3.79 -15.70 8.55
C GLY A 153 -3.32 -14.87 7.36
N TYR A 154 -4.29 -14.35 6.62
CA TYR A 154 -4.15 -13.29 5.63
C TYR A 154 -5.43 -12.48 5.70
N LEU A 155 -5.33 -11.17 5.52
CA LEU A 155 -6.54 -10.39 5.28
C LEU A 155 -7.15 -10.85 3.96
N THR A 156 -8.34 -11.44 4.05
CA THR A 156 -9.17 -11.71 2.88
C THR A 156 -9.57 -10.40 2.21
N LEU A 157 -9.86 -10.43 0.91
CA LEU A 157 -10.41 -9.29 0.17
C LEU A 157 -11.55 -8.58 0.93
N THR A 158 -12.44 -9.35 1.58
CA THR A 158 -13.55 -8.81 2.40
C THR A 158 -13.03 -7.99 3.59
N GLN A 159 -12.04 -8.51 4.33
CA GLN A 159 -11.45 -7.80 5.47
C GLN A 159 -10.69 -6.54 5.03
N ILE A 160 -9.99 -6.59 3.89
CA ILE A 160 -9.31 -5.43 3.33
C ILE A 160 -10.32 -4.35 2.90
N LYS A 161 -11.43 -4.74 2.27
CA LYS A 161 -12.53 -3.83 1.92
C LYS A 161 -13.16 -3.18 3.15
N GLU A 162 -13.37 -3.94 4.22
CA GLU A 162 -13.83 -3.39 5.49
C GLU A 162 -12.86 -2.37 6.11
N PHE A 163 -11.58 -2.45 5.75
CA PHE A 163 -10.55 -1.54 6.24
C PHE A 163 -10.58 -0.19 5.52
N PHE A 164 -10.78 -0.20 4.19
CA PHE A 164 -10.76 1.00 3.35
C PHE A 164 -12.14 1.57 3.00
N GLY A 165 -13.22 0.85 3.27
CA GLY A 165 -14.60 1.25 2.97
C GLY A 165 -15.02 0.94 1.52
N GLU A 166 -16.31 0.62 1.35
CA GLU A 166 -17.00 0.67 0.06
C GLU A 166 -18.09 1.73 0.21
N ASP A 167 -17.77 3.01 -0.06
CA ASP A 167 -18.83 4.02 -0.15
C ASP A 167 -19.80 3.59 -1.26
N SER A 168 -21.02 3.27 -0.84
CA SER A 168 -22.20 2.95 -1.67
C SER A 168 -22.87 4.22 -2.18
#